data_AF-A0A960MVS2-F1
#
_entry.id   AF-A0A960MVS2-F1
#
_cell.length_a   1.000
_cell.length_b   1.000
_cell.length_c   1.000
_cell.angle_alpha   90.00
_cell.angle_beta   90.00
_cell.angle_gamma   90.00
#
_symmetry.space_group_name_H-M   'P 1'
#
loop_
_entity.id
_entity.type
_entity.pdbx_description
1 polymer ?
#
loop_
_entity_poly.entity_id
_entity_poly.type
_entity_poly.pdbx_seq_one_letter_code
_entity_poly.pdbx_strand_id
1 'polypeptide(L)'
;MNSFLSPLESRSEGIAWQDFLNRRLFLRQGASALGTAALAGLLGSPSRSEAAASNGTGLPGFPNFPAKAKRIIYLFQSGAPSQMDLFDPKPQMEKQRGKDLP
;
A
#
# COMPACT_ATOMS: atom_id res chain seq x y z
N MET A 1 -49.25 14.92 -4.78
CA MET A 1 -48.16 14.57 -3.85
C MET A 1 -47.22 13.59 -4.57
N ASN A 2 -45.99 14.06 -4.81
CA ASN A 2 -44.77 13.32 -5.14
C ASN A 2 -44.70 12.51 -6.46
N SER A 3 -44.60 13.23 -7.58
CA SER A 3 -44.08 12.72 -8.87
C SER A 3 -42.59 13.09 -9.04
N PHE A 4 -41.74 12.69 -8.09
CA PHE A 4 -40.32 13.10 -8.01
C PHE A 4 -39.31 11.96 -8.29
N LEU A 5 -39.71 10.87 -8.95
CA LEU A 5 -38.82 9.73 -9.18
C LEU A 5 -39.01 9.10 -10.58
N SER A 6 -38.35 9.68 -11.59
CA SER A 6 -37.66 8.89 -12.63
C SER A 6 -36.70 9.74 -13.51
N PRO A 7 -35.55 10.23 -13.01
CA PRO A 7 -34.51 10.79 -13.89
C PRO A 7 -33.69 9.76 -14.69
N LEU A 8 -34.17 8.52 -14.89
CA LEU A 8 -33.34 7.41 -15.41
C LEU A 8 -33.74 6.87 -16.78
N GLU A 9 -34.74 7.45 -17.46
CA GLU A 9 -35.27 6.84 -18.69
C GLU A 9 -34.74 7.47 -20.00
N SER A 10 -33.73 8.35 -19.94
CA SER A 10 -33.10 8.89 -21.17
C SER A 10 -31.57 9.08 -21.06
N ARG A 11 -30.87 8.22 -20.33
CA ARG A 11 -29.42 8.16 -20.47
C ARG A 11 -29.10 7.39 -21.76
N SER A 12 -28.60 8.10 -22.77
CA SER A 12 -28.10 7.49 -24.01
C SER A 12 -27.22 6.29 -23.67
N GLU A 13 -27.51 5.12 -24.26
CA GLU A 13 -26.81 3.83 -24.07
C GLU A 13 -25.28 3.99 -23.90
N GLY A 14 -24.66 4.87 -24.70
CA GLY A 14 -23.22 5.13 -24.65
C GLY A 14 -22.67 5.68 -23.32
N ILE A 15 -23.44 6.49 -22.58
CA ILE A 15 -23.03 7.02 -21.27
C ILE A 15 -23.11 5.91 -20.20
N ALA A 16 -24.11 5.03 -20.28
CA ALA A 16 -24.23 3.90 -19.37
C ALA A 16 -23.06 2.92 -19.52
N TRP A 17 -22.64 2.66 -20.77
CA TRP A 17 -21.43 1.87 -21.05
C TRP A 17 -20.15 2.54 -20.54
N GLN A 18 -20.04 3.87 -20.67
CA GLN A 18 -18.91 4.63 -20.12
C GLN A 18 -18.87 4.58 -18.58
N ASP A 19 -20.03 4.66 -17.93
CA ASP A 19 -20.14 4.54 -16.47
C ASP A 19 -19.76 3.13 -15.99
N PHE A 20 -20.09 2.08 -16.76
CA PHE A 20 -19.68 0.70 -16.47
C PHE A 20 -18.17 0.48 -16.65
N LEU A 21 -17.58 1.09 -17.68
CA LEU A 21 -16.13 1.05 -17.93
C LEU A 21 -15.33 1.96 -16.98
N ASN A 22 -16.00 2.84 -16.23
CA ASN A 22 -15.34 3.74 -15.30
C ASN A 22 -14.76 2.95 -14.12
N ARG A 23 -13.42 2.88 -14.06
CA ARG A 23 -12.67 2.16 -13.01
C ARG A 23 -13.18 2.41 -11.60
N ARG A 24 -13.58 3.64 -11.28
CA ARG A 24 -14.06 4.00 -9.94
C ARG A 24 -15.40 3.34 -9.61
N LEU A 25 -16.33 3.30 -10.57
CA LEU A 25 -17.64 2.69 -10.37
C LEU A 25 -17.53 1.16 -10.39
N PHE A 26 -16.74 0.61 -11.30
CA PHE A 26 -16.42 -0.81 -11.36
C PHE A 26 -15.83 -1.33 -10.05
N LEU A 27 -14.77 -0.68 -9.53
CA LEU A 27 -14.15 -1.10 -8.27
C LEU A 27 -15.09 -0.92 -7.06
N ARG A 28 -15.92 0.13 -7.05
CA ARG A 28 -16.91 0.33 -5.99
C ARG A 28 -17.98 -0.75 -5.99
N GLN A 29 -18.45 -1.18 -7.15
CA GLN A 29 -19.48 -2.22 -7.28
C GLN A 29 -18.91 -3.63 -7.04
N GLY A 30 -17.66 -3.89 -7.47
CA GLY A 30 -17.01 -5.19 -7.32
C GLY A 30 -16.35 -5.46 -5.96
N ALA A 31 -16.13 -4.43 -5.13
CA ALA A 31 -15.43 -4.56 -3.84
C ALA A 31 -16.10 -5.57 -2.90
N SER A 32 -17.44 -5.59 -2.84
CA SER A 32 -18.18 -6.53 -1.98
C SER A 32 -17.96 -7.98 -2.41
N ALA A 33 -17.95 -8.27 -3.72
CA ALA A 33 -17.72 -9.62 -4.24
C ALA A 33 -16.31 -10.14 -3.91
N LEU A 34 -15.31 -9.29 -4.05
CA LEU A 34 -13.93 -9.63 -3.67
C LEU A 34 -13.80 -9.89 -2.16
N GLY A 35 -14.46 -9.07 -1.33
CA GLY A 35 -14.51 -9.25 0.12
C GLY A 35 -15.19 -10.56 0.53
N THR A 36 -16.33 -10.90 -0.08
CA THR A 36 -17.01 -12.18 0.18
C THR A 36 -16.17 -13.38 -0.23
N ALA A 37 -15.44 -13.30 -1.34
CA ALA A 37 -14.55 -14.38 -1.78
C ALA A 37 -13.37 -14.57 -0.82
N ALA A 38 -12.77 -13.48 -0.34
CA ALA A 38 -11.71 -13.53 0.67
C ALA A 38 -12.21 -14.12 2.00
N LEU A 39 -13.41 -13.72 2.44
CA LEU A 39 -14.03 -14.23 3.65
C LEU A 39 -14.36 -15.73 3.54
N ALA A 40 -14.88 -16.18 2.40
CA ALA A 40 -15.11 -17.60 2.13
C ALA A 40 -13.81 -18.41 2.17
N GLY A 41 -12.69 -17.85 1.69
CA GLY A 41 -11.37 -18.46 1.80
C GLY A 41 -10.89 -18.59 3.24
N LEU A 42 -11.19 -17.62 4.10
CA LEU A 42 -10.85 -17.65 5.52
C LEU A 42 -11.71 -18.65 6.32
N LEU A 43 -13.02 -18.69 6.06
CA LEU A 43 -13.95 -19.63 6.72
C LEU A 43 -13.81 -21.07 6.22
N GLY A 44 -13.46 -21.25 4.95
CA GLY A 44 -13.29 -22.55 4.32
C GLY A 44 -11.91 -23.18 4.52
N SER A 45 -10.93 -22.43 5.04
CA SER A 45 -9.62 -22.98 5.37
C SER A 45 -9.67 -23.58 6.78
N PRO A 46 -9.23 -24.84 6.98
CA PRO A 46 -8.99 -25.34 8.34
C PRO A 46 -8.00 -24.40 9.02
N SER A 47 -8.27 -24.10 10.30
CA SER A 47 -7.44 -23.22 11.11
C SER A 47 -5.98 -23.62 11.00
N ARG A 48 -5.12 -22.72 10.49
CA ARG A 48 -3.66 -22.86 10.57
C ARG A 48 -3.14 -22.79 12.02
N SER A 49 -4.01 -22.63 13.02
CA SER A 49 -3.61 -22.55 14.44
C SER A 49 -3.18 -23.88 15.06
N GLU A 50 -3.34 -25.01 14.36
CA GLU A 50 -2.95 -26.33 14.89
C GLU A 50 -1.43 -26.62 14.79
N ALA A 51 -0.65 -25.74 14.17
CA ALA A 51 0.81 -25.91 14.03
C ALA A 51 1.65 -25.26 15.16
N ALA A 52 1.04 -24.89 16.29
CA ALA A 52 1.70 -24.18 17.39
C ALA A 52 2.02 -25.05 18.62
N ALA A 53 2.04 -26.39 18.46
CA ALA A 53 2.38 -27.32 19.54
C ALA A 53 3.55 -28.24 19.14
N SER A 54 4.72 -27.67 18.88
CA SER A 54 5.95 -28.46 18.90
C SER A 54 7.05 -27.66 19.59
N ASN A 55 7.42 -28.15 20.77
CA ASN A 55 8.52 -27.67 21.60
C ASN A 55 9.84 -27.55 20.81
N GLY A 56 10.53 -26.42 20.94
CA GLY A 56 11.93 -26.27 20.52
C GLY A 56 12.20 -25.12 19.54
N THR A 57 12.94 -24.11 20.02
CA THR A 57 13.73 -23.13 19.26
C THR A 57 13.07 -22.50 18.03
N GLY A 58 12.47 -21.32 18.23
CA GLY A 58 11.99 -20.45 17.15
C GLY A 58 10.51 -20.65 16.84
N LEU A 59 9.89 -19.59 16.30
CA LEU A 59 8.49 -19.65 15.85
C LEU A 59 8.37 -20.74 14.76
N PRO A 60 7.41 -21.68 14.86
CA PRO A 60 7.17 -22.65 13.80
C PRO A 60 6.84 -21.92 12.50
N GLY A 61 7.64 -22.16 11.45
CA GLY A 61 7.54 -21.45 10.17
C GLY A 61 8.36 -20.16 10.08
N PHE A 62 9.16 -19.80 11.09
CA PHE A 62 10.15 -18.74 10.93
C PHE A 62 11.24 -19.19 9.95
N PRO A 63 11.49 -18.45 8.86
CA PRO A 63 12.47 -18.87 7.89
C PRO A 63 13.88 -18.78 8.50
N ASN A 64 14.40 -19.89 8.99
CA ASN A 64 15.82 -20.08 9.34
C ASN A 64 16.72 -20.16 8.09
N PHE A 65 16.28 -19.57 6.98
CA PHE A 65 17.06 -19.52 5.75
C PHE A 65 17.99 -18.31 5.83
N PRO A 66 19.29 -18.46 5.48
CA PRO A 66 20.14 -17.30 5.31
C PRO A 66 19.53 -16.42 4.22
N ALA A 67 19.14 -15.19 4.59
CA ALA A 67 18.48 -14.28 3.66
C ALA A 67 19.44 -13.97 2.50
N LYS A 68 19.08 -14.39 1.28
CA LYS A 68 19.84 -14.06 0.07
C LYS A 68 19.17 -12.88 -0.63
N ALA A 69 19.76 -11.70 -0.51
CA ALA A 69 19.32 -10.53 -1.26
C ALA A 69 19.49 -10.80 -2.77
N LYS A 70 18.38 -10.91 -3.51
CA LYS A 70 18.40 -11.17 -4.96
C LYS A 70 18.78 -9.94 -5.77
N ARG A 71 18.44 -8.75 -5.26
CA ARG A 71 18.73 -7.44 -5.86
C ARG A 71 18.92 -6.42 -4.74
N ILE A 72 19.90 -5.55 -4.87
CA ILE A 72 20.17 -4.45 -3.94
C ILE A 72 20.05 -3.18 -4.77
N ILE A 73 19.19 -2.26 -4.34
CA ILE A 73 19.12 -0.92 -4.92
C ILE A 73 19.88 0.00 -3.96
N TYR A 74 21.06 0.44 -4.38
CA TYR A 74 21.87 1.40 -3.63
C TYR A 74 21.65 2.80 -4.19
N LEU A 75 21.04 3.66 -3.40
CA LEU A 75 20.74 5.04 -3.77
C LEU A 75 21.73 5.96 -3.05
N PHE A 76 22.68 6.53 -3.79
CA PHE A 76 23.55 7.57 -3.27
C PHE A 76 22.94 8.94 -3.55
N GLN A 77 22.24 9.49 -2.58
CA GLN A 77 21.70 10.84 -2.65
C GLN A 77 22.76 11.84 -2.22
N SER A 78 23.72 12.10 -3.11
CA SER A 78 24.72 13.16 -2.92
C SER A 78 23.99 14.51 -2.87
N GLY A 79 23.92 15.13 -1.70
CA GLY A 79 23.31 16.44 -1.51
C GLY A 79 22.08 16.46 -0.59
N ALA A 80 21.60 15.30 -0.11
CA ALA A 80 20.65 15.32 1.00
C ALA A 80 21.40 15.64 2.30
N PRO A 81 20.85 16.53 3.17
CA PRO A 81 21.40 16.71 4.50
C PRO A 81 21.37 15.35 5.22
N SER A 82 22.42 15.05 5.98
CA SER A 82 22.43 13.85 6.80
C SER A 82 21.21 13.86 7.73
N GLN A 83 20.68 12.69 8.11
CA GLN A 83 19.55 12.62 9.04
C GLN A 83 19.82 13.40 10.34
N MET A 84 21.09 13.49 10.74
CA MET A 84 21.53 14.25 11.92
C MET A 84 21.49 15.77 11.72
N ASP A 85 21.53 16.25 10.48
CA ASP A 85 21.61 17.68 10.15
C ASP A 85 20.26 18.34 9.88
N LEU A 86 19.16 17.56 9.91
CA LEU A 86 17.84 18.04 9.51
C LEU A 86 17.17 18.93 10.56
N PHE A 87 17.49 18.73 11.84
CA PHE A 87 16.80 19.38 12.97
C PHE A 87 17.73 20.16 13.91
N ASP A 88 19.03 20.23 13.61
CA ASP A 88 20.00 20.99 14.40
C ASP A 88 20.48 22.22 13.60
N PRO A 89 20.01 23.43 13.92
CA PRO A 89 20.45 24.64 13.22
C PRO A 89 21.93 24.88 13.48
N LYS A 90 22.73 24.95 12.41
CA LYS A 90 24.18 25.19 12.48
C LYS A 90 24.52 26.64 12.09
N PRO A 91 24.45 27.61 13.01
CA PRO A 91 24.65 29.04 12.71
C PRO A 91 26.04 29.37 12.17
N GLN A 92 27.05 28.53 12.47
CA GLN A 92 28.39 28.68 11.91
C GLN A 92 28.43 28.35 10.40
N MET A 93 27.58 27.41 9.95
CA MET A 93 27.51 27.01 8.54
C MET A 93 26.88 28.12 7.69
N GLU A 94 25.92 28.87 8.23
CA GLU A 94 25.36 30.05 7.57
C GLU A 94 26.41 31.14 7.33
N LYS A 95 27.31 31.36 8.29
CA LYS A 95 28.39 32.36 8.19
C LYS A 95 29.47 31.97 7.18
N GLN A 96 29.61 30.68 6.89
CA GLN A 96 30.64 30.15 6.00
C GLN A 96 30.08 29.76 4.62
N ARG A 97 28.79 30.03 4.36
CA ARG A 97 28.13 29.74 3.08
C ARG A 97 28.80 30.51 1.94
N GLY A 98 29.30 29.78 0.95
CA GLY A 98 29.94 30.36 -0.24
C GLY A 98 31.42 30.71 -0.09
N LYS A 99 32.08 30.31 1.01
CA LYS A 99 33.55 30.30 1.07
C LYS A 99 34.07 29.11 0.26
N ASP A 100 35.08 29.36 -0.56
CA ASP A 100 35.84 28.28 -1.19
C ASP A 100 36.50 27.43 -0.13
N LEU A 101 36.37 26.11 -0.32
CA LEU A 101 37.10 25.13 0.47
C LEU A 101 38.57 25.21 0.05
N PRO A 102 39.52 25.19 1.01
CA PRO A 102 40.96 25.15 0.70
C PRO A 102 41.37 23.87 -0.04
#